data_AF-A0A536NPN3-F1
#
_entry.id   AF-A0A536NPN3-F1
#
_cell.length_a   1.000
_cell.length_b   1.000
_cell.length_c   1.000
_cell.angle_alpha   90.00
_cell.angle_beta   90.00
_cell.angle_gamma   90.00
#
_symmetry.space_group_name_H-M   'P 1'
#
loop_
_entity.id
_entity.type
_entity.pdbx_description
1 polymer ?
#
loop_
_entity_poly.entity_id
_entity_poly.type
_entity_poly.pdbx_seq_one_letter_code
_entity_poly.pdbx_strand_id
1 'polypeptide(L)'
;MRPDDVLGEAVPINFVLARTPRAAVTVQHITAYPSGFEFEVVVAARLEGEIWDPMHGLAGFRGRPGQRGGEMDDEILRFGIQYADGSKATSLGPPMIGPQDQQQKGPILQHQGGGGGGTVATQRFWAWPLPPPGPLAFVCEWPKYGISLTRHEIDADVIREAAKRAIELWPEGGSP
;
A
#
# COMPACT_ATOMS: atom_id res chain seq x y z
N MET A 1 -8.29 9.53 6.11
CA MET A 1 -9.26 8.68 5.40
C MET A 1 -9.42 9.20 3.98
N ARG A 2 -9.76 8.33 3.04
CA ARG A 2 -10.07 8.71 1.65
C ARG A 2 -11.35 9.56 1.62
N PRO A 3 -11.42 10.66 0.84
CA PRO A 3 -12.64 11.45 0.71
C PRO A 3 -13.72 10.66 -0.05
N ASP A 4 -14.97 10.76 0.39
CA ASP A 4 -16.13 10.07 -0.21
C ASP A 4 -16.95 11.01 -1.14
N ASP A 5 -16.66 12.31 -1.10
CA ASP A 5 -17.26 13.40 -1.86
C ASP A 5 -16.44 13.85 -3.08
N VAL A 6 -15.40 13.10 -3.38
CA VAL A 6 -14.52 13.37 -4.51
C VAL A 6 -14.46 12.15 -5.41
N LEU A 7 -14.72 12.34 -6.69
CA LEU A 7 -14.32 11.40 -7.72
C LEU A 7 -12.83 11.60 -7.99
N GLY A 8 -12.01 10.65 -7.53
CA GLY A 8 -10.58 10.66 -7.77
C GLY A 8 -10.23 10.44 -9.24
N GLU A 9 -9.08 10.98 -9.66
CA GLU A 9 -8.58 10.88 -11.02
C GLU A 9 -7.64 9.68 -11.16
N ALA A 10 -7.85 8.87 -12.21
CA ALA A 10 -6.99 7.73 -12.47
C ALA A 10 -5.57 8.16 -12.91
N VAL A 11 -4.56 7.49 -12.35
CA VAL A 11 -3.16 7.61 -12.77
C VAL A 11 -2.81 6.36 -13.57
N PRO A 12 -2.53 6.46 -14.88
CA PRO A 12 -2.37 5.30 -15.77
C PRO A 12 -0.98 4.65 -15.62
N ILE A 13 -0.62 4.24 -14.40
CA ILE A 13 0.65 3.60 -14.05
C ILE A 13 0.36 2.27 -13.36
N ASN A 14 0.93 1.21 -13.91
CA ASN A 14 1.01 -0.11 -13.28
C ASN A 14 2.45 -0.62 -13.44
N PHE A 15 3.01 -1.25 -12.41
CA PHE A 15 4.36 -1.80 -12.51
C PHE A 15 4.54 -3.05 -11.65
N VAL A 16 5.51 -3.87 -12.05
CA VAL A 16 6.00 -5.00 -11.25
C VAL A 16 7.01 -4.44 -10.25
N LEU A 17 6.69 -4.53 -8.97
CA LEU A 17 7.59 -4.11 -7.89
C LEU A 17 8.67 -5.17 -7.64
N ALA A 18 8.28 -6.45 -7.57
CA ALA A 18 9.21 -7.56 -7.41
C ALA A 18 8.69 -8.84 -8.07
N ARG A 19 9.62 -9.70 -8.51
CA ARG A 19 9.27 -10.99 -9.12
C ARG A 19 10.34 -12.05 -8.88
N THR A 20 9.90 -13.25 -8.50
CA THR A 20 10.68 -14.49 -8.48
C THR A 20 9.92 -15.55 -9.26
N PRO A 21 10.49 -16.75 -9.48
CA PRO A 21 9.75 -17.86 -10.08
C PRO A 21 8.53 -18.33 -9.27
N ARG A 22 8.44 -17.98 -7.98
CA ARG A 22 7.37 -18.41 -7.07
C ARG A 22 6.34 -17.33 -6.75
N ALA A 23 6.69 -16.04 -6.85
CA ALA A 23 5.76 -14.96 -6.59
C ALA A 23 6.05 -13.69 -7.39
N ALA A 24 5.04 -12.86 -7.58
CA ALA A 24 5.15 -11.50 -8.11
C ALA A 24 4.33 -10.53 -7.25
N VAL A 25 4.87 -9.34 -7.04
CA VAL A 25 4.21 -8.21 -6.37
C VAL A 25 4.11 -7.07 -7.37
N THR A 26 2.90 -6.55 -7.57
CA THR A 26 2.61 -5.45 -8.49
C THR A 26 1.88 -4.33 -7.78
N VAL A 27 2.13 -3.10 -8.23
CA VAL A 27 1.34 -1.92 -7.84
C VAL A 27 0.51 -1.49 -9.04
N GLN A 28 -0.79 -1.31 -8.82
CA GLN A 28 -1.74 -1.00 -9.87
C GLN A 28 -2.90 -0.13 -9.38
N HIS A 29 -3.72 0.36 -10.31
CA HIS A 29 -4.97 1.08 -10.04
C HIS A 29 -4.78 2.31 -9.13
N ILE A 30 -3.74 3.11 -9.40
CA ILE A 30 -3.52 4.35 -8.64
C ILE A 30 -4.63 5.36 -8.98
N THR A 31 -5.30 5.87 -7.95
CA THR A 31 -6.33 6.91 -8.05
C THR A 31 -5.95 8.09 -7.15
N ALA A 32 -5.78 9.26 -7.75
CA ALA A 32 -5.33 10.46 -7.07
C ALA A 32 -6.51 11.33 -6.61
N TYR A 33 -6.38 11.88 -5.41
CA TYR A 33 -7.34 12.77 -4.78
C TYR A 33 -6.60 14.01 -4.25
N PRO A 34 -7.29 15.14 -4.02
CA PRO A 34 -6.64 16.35 -3.52
C PRO A 34 -5.89 16.16 -2.19
N SER A 35 -6.35 15.22 -1.35
CA SER A 35 -5.78 14.96 -0.03
C SER A 35 -4.78 13.80 0.02
N GLY A 36 -4.68 12.96 -1.03
CA GLY A 36 -3.87 11.75 -1.01
C GLY A 36 -4.11 10.88 -2.24
N PHE A 37 -3.71 9.62 -2.19
CA PHE A 37 -3.93 8.70 -3.30
C PHE A 37 -4.24 7.28 -2.80
N GLU A 38 -5.08 6.59 -3.55
CA GLU A 38 -5.38 5.18 -3.35
C GLU A 38 -4.63 4.35 -4.39
N PHE A 39 -4.24 3.12 -4.04
CA PHE A 39 -3.68 2.17 -4.99
C PHE A 39 -3.87 0.74 -4.49
N GLU A 40 -3.63 -0.22 -5.38
CA GLU A 40 -3.70 -1.64 -5.07
C GLU A 40 -2.32 -2.28 -5.14
N VAL A 41 -2.00 -3.05 -4.11
CA VAL A 41 -0.91 -4.03 -4.12
C VAL A 41 -1.52 -5.37 -4.47
N VAL A 42 -1.09 -5.95 -5.59
CA VAL A 42 -1.54 -7.26 -6.05
C VAL A 42 -0.39 -8.23 -5.98
N VAL A 43 -0.70 -9.43 -5.48
CA VAL A 43 0.25 -10.51 -5.37
C VAL A 43 -0.28 -11.71 -6.12
N ALA A 44 0.59 -12.27 -6.96
CA ALA A 44 0.40 -13.58 -7.56
C ALA A 44 1.48 -14.51 -6.99
N ALA A 45 1.08 -15.59 -6.33
CA ALA A 45 1.99 -16.56 -5.72
C ALA A 45 1.60 -17.99 -6.11
N ARG A 46 2.61 -18.81 -6.40
CA ARG A 46 2.44 -20.27 -6.54
C ARG A 46 2.41 -20.86 -5.15
N LEU A 47 1.23 -21.30 -4.72
CA LEU A 47 1.04 -21.86 -3.38
C LEU A 47 1.67 -23.26 -3.30
N GLU A 48 2.61 -23.45 -2.38
CA GLU A 48 3.18 -24.76 -2.01
C GLU A 48 2.71 -25.12 -0.59
N GLY A 49 1.98 -26.23 -0.43
CA GLY A 49 1.46 -26.72 0.86
C GLY A 49 0.21 -26.01 1.39
N GLU A 50 -0.16 -26.27 2.65
CA GLU A 50 -1.24 -25.54 3.33
C GLU A 50 -0.77 -24.13 3.70
N ILE A 51 -1.08 -23.16 2.84
CA ILE A 51 -0.91 -21.75 3.14
C ILE A 51 -2.19 -21.27 3.81
N TRP A 52 -2.08 -20.92 5.10
CA TRP A 52 -3.19 -20.39 5.90
C TRP A 52 -3.76 -19.08 5.32
N ASP A 53 -2.88 -18.18 4.88
CA ASP A 53 -3.21 -16.95 4.17
C ASP A 53 -1.99 -16.51 3.34
N PRO A 54 -2.07 -16.43 2.00
CA PRO A 54 -0.96 -15.96 1.19
C PRO A 54 -0.58 -14.50 1.47
N MET A 55 -1.43 -13.74 2.17
CA MET A 55 -1.29 -12.30 2.47
C MET A 55 -1.01 -11.99 3.93
N HIS A 56 -0.41 -12.94 4.64
CA HIS A 56 0.05 -12.76 6.01
C HIS A 56 0.82 -11.43 6.18
N GLY A 57 0.30 -10.56 7.05
CA GLY A 57 0.91 -9.28 7.41
C GLY A 57 0.75 -8.10 6.42
N LEU A 58 0.21 -8.30 5.22
CA LEU A 58 -0.04 -7.18 4.28
C LEU A 58 -1.24 -6.31 4.73
N ALA A 59 -2.24 -6.92 5.39
CA ALA A 59 -3.43 -6.25 5.93
C ALA A 59 -3.33 -6.01 7.46
N GLY A 60 -2.20 -5.52 7.95
CA GLY A 60 -2.06 -5.02 9.32
C GLY A 60 -2.25 -6.07 10.43
N PHE A 61 -1.42 -7.13 10.44
CA PHE A 61 -1.37 -8.14 11.52
C PHE A 61 -2.59 -9.08 11.65
N ARG A 62 -3.11 -9.64 10.55
CA ARG A 62 -3.76 -10.96 10.68
C ARG A 62 -2.71 -12.05 10.78
N GLY A 63 -2.07 -12.13 11.95
CA GLY A 63 -1.37 -13.32 12.43
C GLY A 63 -2.31 -14.54 12.36
N ARG A 64 -1.77 -15.76 12.38
CA ARG A 64 -2.60 -16.97 12.42
C ARG A 64 -3.41 -16.90 13.71
N PRO A 65 -4.71 -17.24 13.75
CA PRO A 65 -5.45 -17.34 15.00
C PRO A 65 -4.67 -18.22 15.98
N GLY A 66 -4.28 -17.66 17.13
CA GLY A 66 -3.49 -18.36 18.15
C GLY A 66 -1.98 -18.11 18.15
N GLN A 67 -1.40 -17.39 17.17
CA GLN A 67 -0.01 -16.93 17.25
C GLN A 67 0.06 -15.51 17.81
N ARG A 68 0.95 -15.29 18.81
CA ARG A 68 1.30 -13.95 19.28
C ARG A 68 2.06 -13.25 18.15
N GLY A 69 1.41 -12.30 17.46
CA GLY A 69 2.10 -11.42 16.51
C GLY A 69 3.25 -10.73 17.23
N GLY A 70 4.49 -11.01 16.83
CA GLY A 70 5.64 -10.61 17.65
C GLY A 70 7.01 -10.71 17.00
N GLU A 71 7.19 -11.50 15.94
CA GLU A 71 8.45 -11.53 15.19
C GLU A 71 8.17 -11.27 13.71
N MET A 72 9.05 -10.51 13.06
CA MET A 72 9.06 -10.28 11.61
C MET A 72 9.35 -11.61 10.90
N ASP A 73 8.37 -12.51 10.88
CA ASP A 73 8.45 -13.80 10.20
C ASP A 73 8.70 -13.57 8.71
N ASP A 74 9.47 -14.46 8.10
CA ASP A 74 9.75 -14.50 6.66
C ASP A 74 8.47 -14.67 5.84
N GLU A 75 7.39 -15.19 6.46
CA GLU A 75 6.07 -15.30 5.85
C GLU A 75 5.41 -13.93 5.55
N ILE A 76 5.81 -12.86 6.25
CA ILE A 76 5.19 -11.54 6.16
C ILE A 76 5.67 -10.78 4.92
N LEU A 77 4.74 -10.41 4.04
CA LEU A 77 5.02 -9.43 2.98
C LEU A 77 5.06 -8.03 3.60
N ARG A 78 6.25 -7.44 3.59
CA ARG A 78 6.49 -6.08 4.08
C ARG A 78 6.37 -5.13 2.91
N PHE A 79 5.60 -4.07 3.09
CA PHE A 79 5.38 -3.07 2.06
C PHE A 79 5.43 -1.66 2.65
N GLY A 80 5.91 -0.71 1.88
CA GLY A 80 5.91 0.70 2.28
C GLY A 80 6.12 1.63 1.10
N ILE A 81 5.94 2.92 1.41
CA ILE A 81 6.21 4.03 0.51
C ILE A 81 7.18 5.02 1.16
N GLN A 82 7.97 5.70 0.34
CA GLN A 82 8.86 6.77 0.79
C GLN A 82 8.75 7.97 -0.15
N TYR A 83 8.57 9.15 0.41
CA TYR A 83 8.49 10.42 -0.29
C TYR A 83 9.87 11.03 -0.51
N ALA A 84 9.96 12.00 -1.42
CA ALA A 84 11.20 12.68 -1.78
C ALA A 84 11.87 13.41 -0.60
N ASP A 85 11.08 13.83 0.40
CA ASP A 85 11.57 14.44 1.65
C ASP A 85 12.13 13.42 2.66
N GLY A 86 12.14 12.13 2.30
CA GLY A 86 12.61 11.04 3.15
C GLY A 86 11.57 10.49 4.12
N SER A 87 10.40 11.11 4.22
CA SER A 87 9.30 10.61 5.04
C SER A 87 8.75 9.29 4.47
N LYS A 88 8.31 8.38 5.34
CA LYS A 88 7.93 7.01 4.95
C LYS A 88 6.69 6.52 5.69
N ALA A 89 5.94 5.64 5.03
CA ALA A 89 4.79 4.93 5.59
C ALA A 89 4.91 3.44 5.30
N THR A 90 4.50 2.59 6.23
CA THR A 90 4.57 1.12 6.09
C THR A 90 3.21 0.48 6.25
N SER A 91 2.96 -0.63 5.55
CA SER A 91 1.76 -1.47 5.73
C SER A 91 1.79 -2.24 7.06
N LEU A 92 2.98 -2.40 7.63
CA LEU A 92 3.16 -2.86 9.00
C LEU A 92 2.69 -1.73 9.91
N GLY A 93 1.69 -1.99 10.76
CA GLY A 93 1.34 -1.09 11.86
C GLY A 93 2.57 -0.76 12.71
N PRO A 94 2.51 0.26 13.60
CA PRO A 94 3.67 0.68 14.37
C PRO A 94 4.36 -0.54 14.99
N PRO A 95 5.71 -0.59 14.98
CA PRO A 95 6.42 -1.74 15.53
C PRO A 95 5.90 -2.01 16.94
N MET A 96 5.54 -3.27 17.22
CA MET A 96 5.13 -3.72 18.57
C MET A 96 6.19 -3.39 19.63
N ILE A 97 7.42 -3.07 19.20
CA ILE A 97 8.55 -2.69 20.04
C ILE A 97 9.09 -1.35 19.52
N GLY A 98 8.50 -0.26 20.03
CA GLY A 98 8.91 1.13 19.82
C GLY A 98 8.03 2.05 20.68
N PRO A 99 8.51 3.22 21.12
CA PRO A 99 7.70 4.09 21.98
C PRO A 99 6.37 4.45 21.29
N GLN A 100 5.25 4.05 21.90
CA GLN A 100 3.89 4.30 21.39
C GLN A 100 3.50 5.79 21.35
N ASP A 101 4.31 6.67 21.95
CA ASP A 101 4.03 8.10 22.12
C ASP A 101 4.55 9.04 21.02
N GLN A 102 5.13 8.51 19.93
CA GLN A 102 5.45 9.38 18.79
C GLN A 102 4.19 9.60 17.94
N GLN A 103 3.54 10.76 18.14
CA GLN A 103 2.62 11.34 17.16
C GLN A 103 3.20 11.14 15.76
N GLN A 104 2.53 10.36 14.89
CA GLN A 104 3.04 10.03 13.56
C GLN A 104 3.24 11.32 12.76
N LYS A 105 4.47 11.82 12.74
CA LYS A 105 4.90 12.95 11.91
C LYS A 105 5.37 12.37 10.57
N GLY A 106 4.48 12.26 9.61
CA GLY A 106 4.81 11.73 8.29
C GLY A 106 3.61 11.15 7.56
N PRO A 107 3.83 10.59 6.35
CA PRO A 107 2.77 9.96 5.62
C PRO A 107 2.25 8.72 6.37
N ILE A 108 0.97 8.44 6.16
CA ILE A 108 0.29 7.25 6.65
C ILE A 108 -0.12 6.38 5.47
N LEU A 109 -0.08 5.07 5.68
CA LEU A 109 -0.58 4.09 4.73
C LEU A 109 -1.69 3.30 5.41
N GLN A 110 -2.93 3.62 5.07
CA GLN A 110 -4.12 3.02 5.68
C GLN A 110 -4.66 1.91 4.78
N HIS A 111 -4.82 0.71 5.34
CA HIS A 111 -5.45 -0.41 4.64
C HIS A 111 -6.96 -0.15 4.45
N GLN A 112 -7.45 -0.33 3.22
CA GLN A 112 -8.85 -0.06 2.82
C GLN A 112 -9.61 -1.35 2.45
N GLY A 113 -9.11 -2.50 2.91
CA GLY A 113 -9.66 -3.80 2.55
C GLY A 113 -8.97 -4.44 1.34
N GLY A 114 -9.47 -5.59 0.96
CA GLY A 114 -8.87 -6.43 -0.06
C GLY A 114 -9.63 -7.74 -0.20
N GLY A 115 -9.19 -8.54 -1.15
CA GLY A 115 -9.78 -9.84 -1.44
C GLY A 115 -8.74 -10.74 -2.10
N GLY A 116 -8.93 -12.05 -1.98
CA GLY A 116 -8.03 -13.02 -2.59
C GLY A 116 -8.70 -14.36 -2.75
N GLY A 117 -8.23 -15.11 -3.76
CA GLY A 117 -8.72 -16.44 -4.08
C GLY A 117 -7.69 -17.20 -4.89
N GLY A 118 -7.42 -18.45 -4.50
CA GLY A 118 -6.41 -19.28 -5.15
C GLY A 118 -5.02 -18.64 -5.08
N THR A 119 -4.40 -18.38 -6.23
CA THR A 119 -3.02 -17.91 -6.35
C THR A 119 -2.87 -16.39 -6.41
N VAL A 120 -3.97 -15.63 -6.35
CA VAL A 120 -3.95 -14.16 -6.47
C VAL A 120 -4.69 -13.51 -5.32
N ALA A 121 -4.11 -12.43 -4.79
CA ALA A 121 -4.74 -11.59 -3.78
C ALA A 121 -4.41 -10.11 -4.01
N THR A 122 -5.36 -9.25 -3.62
CA THR A 122 -5.32 -7.80 -3.81
C THR A 122 -5.58 -7.13 -2.47
N GLN A 123 -4.75 -6.13 -2.14
CA GLN A 123 -4.96 -5.25 -0.99
C GLN A 123 -4.96 -3.80 -1.46
N ARG A 124 -5.94 -3.04 -0.99
CA ARG A 124 -6.09 -1.63 -1.30
C ARG A 124 -5.57 -0.77 -0.17
N PHE A 125 -4.84 0.27 -0.52
CA PHE A 125 -4.27 1.20 0.45
C PHE A 125 -4.59 2.64 0.08
N TRP A 126 -4.84 3.43 1.12
CA TRP A 126 -4.92 4.88 1.06
C TRP A 126 -3.63 5.47 1.65
N ALA A 127 -2.91 6.26 0.85
CA ALA A 127 -1.76 7.03 1.27
C ALA A 127 -2.15 8.50 1.48
N TRP A 128 -1.76 9.05 2.63
CA TRP A 128 -1.98 10.45 2.99
C TRP A 128 -0.72 11.02 3.65
N PRO A 129 -0.35 12.30 3.39
CA PRO A 129 -0.93 13.22 2.41
C PRO A 129 -0.46 12.88 0.98
N LEU A 130 -0.75 13.73 -0.01
CA LEU A 130 -0.05 13.64 -1.30
C LEU A 130 1.48 13.75 -1.13
N PRO A 131 2.28 13.03 -1.94
CA PRO A 131 3.73 13.16 -1.92
C PRO A 131 4.16 14.58 -2.34
N PRO A 132 5.27 15.11 -1.79
CA PRO A 132 5.92 16.29 -2.35
C PRO A 132 6.45 16.00 -3.78
N PRO A 133 6.73 17.03 -4.60
CA PRO A 133 7.37 16.86 -5.89
C PRO A 133 8.69 16.07 -5.78
N GLY A 134 8.98 15.23 -6.77
CA GLY A 134 10.16 14.36 -6.79
C GLY A 134 9.81 12.86 -6.73
N PRO A 135 10.78 11.99 -6.41
CA PRO A 135 10.56 10.55 -6.43
C PRO A 135 9.59 10.09 -5.33
N LEU A 136 8.59 9.31 -5.73
CA LEU A 136 7.79 8.46 -4.84
C LEU A 136 8.27 7.02 -4.99
N ALA A 137 8.81 6.46 -3.92
CA ALA A 137 9.26 5.09 -3.91
C ALA A 137 8.23 4.14 -3.31
N PHE A 138 8.08 3.00 -3.97
CA PHE A 138 7.37 1.82 -3.47
C PHE A 138 8.42 0.76 -3.12
N VAL A 139 8.28 0.17 -1.94
CA VAL A 139 9.27 -0.74 -1.38
C VAL A 139 8.58 -1.99 -0.88
N CYS A 140 9.12 -3.17 -1.21
CA CYS A 140 8.66 -4.41 -0.62
C CYS A 140 9.81 -5.36 -0.27
N GLU A 141 9.52 -6.28 0.65
CA GLU A 141 10.38 -7.39 1.01
C GLU A 141 9.49 -8.60 1.36
N TRP A 142 9.85 -9.78 0.85
CA TRP A 142 9.13 -11.02 1.15
C TRP A 142 10.07 -12.22 1.18
N PRO A 143 10.74 -12.48 2.32
CA PRO A 143 11.80 -13.47 2.42
C PRO A 143 11.32 -14.90 2.11
N LYS A 144 10.11 -15.30 2.54
CA LYS A 144 9.53 -16.62 2.24
C LYS A 144 9.51 -16.96 0.76
N TYR A 145 9.32 -15.96 -0.10
CA TYR A 145 9.28 -16.12 -1.57
C TYR A 145 10.57 -15.70 -2.27
N GLY A 146 11.64 -15.43 -1.51
CA GLY A 146 12.95 -15.01 -2.02
C GLY A 146 12.98 -13.60 -2.60
N ILE A 147 12.02 -12.75 -2.22
CA ILE A 147 12.04 -11.33 -2.60
C ILE A 147 12.83 -10.58 -1.53
N SER A 148 14.06 -10.19 -1.87
CA SER A 148 14.85 -9.25 -1.07
C SER A 148 14.23 -7.85 -1.08
N LEU A 149 14.69 -6.97 -0.19
CA LEU A 149 14.30 -5.56 -0.18
C LEU A 149 14.43 -4.95 -1.59
N THR A 150 13.29 -4.67 -2.21
CA THR A 150 13.18 -4.20 -3.59
C THR A 150 12.50 -2.84 -3.58
N ARG A 151 12.99 -1.93 -4.42
CA ARG A 151 12.54 -0.54 -4.53
C ARG A 151 12.22 -0.21 -5.99
N HIS A 152 11.08 0.43 -6.22
CA HIS A 152 10.71 1.02 -7.50
C HIS A 152 10.25 2.46 -7.29
N GLU A 153 10.68 3.38 -8.16
CA GLU A 153 10.34 4.80 -8.05
C GLU A 153 9.51 5.25 -9.25
N ILE A 154 8.52 6.09 -8.98
CA ILE A 154 7.81 6.86 -9.98
C ILE A 154 7.97 8.35 -9.67
N ASP A 155 7.75 9.20 -10.67
CA ASP A 155 7.65 10.65 -10.45
C ASP A 155 6.33 10.96 -9.72
N ALA A 156 6.41 11.56 -8.53
CA ALA A 156 5.22 11.94 -7.76
C ALA A 156 4.34 12.95 -8.50
N ASP A 157 4.89 13.75 -9.41
CA ASP A 157 4.14 14.78 -10.12
C ASP A 157 3.00 14.18 -10.96
N VAL A 158 3.12 12.93 -11.42
CA VAL A 158 2.02 12.25 -12.14
C VAL A 158 0.77 12.08 -11.26
N ILE A 159 0.94 11.81 -9.97
CA ILE A 159 -0.15 11.71 -8.99
C ILE A 159 -0.65 13.11 -8.64
N ARG A 160 0.26 14.08 -8.47
CA ARG A 160 -0.09 15.45 -8.10
C ARG A 160 -0.90 16.14 -9.20
N GLU A 161 -0.51 15.98 -10.47
CA GLU A 161 -1.24 16.53 -11.60
C GLU A 161 -2.59 15.83 -11.79
N ALA A 162 -2.68 14.53 -11.51
CA ALA A 162 -3.97 13.83 -11.50
C ALA A 162 -4.89 14.32 -10.37
N ALA A 163 -4.36 14.51 -9.16
CA ALA A 163 -5.13 15.02 -8.03
C ALA A 163 -5.79 16.38 -8.31
N LYS A 164 -5.16 17.24 -9.11
CA LYS A 164 -5.74 18.54 -9.56
C LYS A 164 -6.95 18.38 -10.48
N ARG A 165 -7.12 17.23 -11.12
CA ARG A 165 -8.23 16.92 -12.03
C ARG A 165 -9.34 16.12 -11.35
N ALA A 166 -9.19 15.77 -10.07
CA ALA A 166 -10.24 15.13 -9.30
C ALA A 166 -11.47 16.05 -9.23
N ILE A 167 -12.66 15.45 -9.24
CA ILE A 167 -13.94 16.17 -9.35
C ILE A 167 -14.66 16.10 -8.01
N GLU A 168 -15.03 17.24 -7.46
CA GLU A 168 -15.96 17.32 -6.34
C GLU A 168 -17.36 16.88 -6.81
N LEU A 169 -17.96 15.91 -6.10
CA LEU A 169 -19.24 15.34 -6.49
C LEU A 169 -20.42 16.24 -6.14
N TRP A 170 -20.29 17.01 -5.06
CA TRP A 170 -21.33 17.89 -4.53
C TRP A 170 -20.78 19.30 -4.23
N PRO A 171 -20.38 20.07 -5.26
CA PRO A 171 -19.99 21.47 -5.06
C PRO A 171 -21.18 22.23 -4.46
N GLU A 172 -20.95 23.04 -3.42
CA GLU A 172 -22.01 23.71 -2.64
C GLU A 172 -23.18 24.19 -3.52
N GLY A 173 -24.35 23.59 -3.31
CA GLY A 173 -25.57 23.84 -4.09
C GLY A 173 -26.51 22.64 -4.24
N GLY A 174 -26.06 21.42 -3.94
CA GLY A 174 -26.89 20.20 -3.98
C GLY A 174 -27.30 19.70 -2.60
N SER A 175 -28.17 20.42 -1.89
CA SER A 175 -28.94 19.79 -0.81
C SER A 175 -29.95 18.82 -1.43
N PRO A 176 -30.21 17.63 -0.86
CA PRO A 176 -31.40 16.86 -1.21
C PRO A 176 -32.68 17.66 -0.96
#